data_AF-A0A081RKP8-F1
#
_entry.id   AF-A0A081RKP8-F1
#
_cell.length_a   1.000
_cell.length_b   1.000
_cell.length_c   1.000
_cell.angle_alpha   90.00
_cell.angle_beta   90.00
_cell.angle_gamma   90.00
#
_symmetry.space_group_name_H-M   'P 1'
#
loop_
_entity.id
_entity.type
_entity.pdbx_description
1 polymer ?
#
loop_
_entity_poly.entity_id
_entity_poly.type
_entity_poly.pdbx_seq_one_letter_code
_entity_poly.pdbx_strand_id
1 'polypeptide(L)'
;MKEEEEWNFRYRAAISRPKEFFNRSWNGHTGRVESFFKPDKKTGLSPVEEMVGEKITPENTIIYICGYQGTIDGVIDSLGPQGFVTEHEKKPDGSFGIKFESYG
;
A
#
# COMPACT_ATOMS: atom_id res chain seq x y z
N MET A 1 13.38 4.05 -32.15
CA MET A 1 13.33 2.80 -31.37
C MET A 1 12.08 2.91 -30.52
N LYS A 2 11.09 2.04 -30.73
CA LYS A 2 9.92 1.94 -29.87
C LYS A 2 10.36 1.00 -28.75
N GLU A 3 10.58 1.52 -27.55
CA GLU A 3 10.61 0.65 -26.37
C GLU A 3 9.25 -0.05 -26.33
N GLU A 4 9.25 -1.37 -26.40
CA GLU A 4 8.08 -2.15 -26.01
C GLU A 4 7.82 -1.78 -24.54
N GLU A 5 6.64 -1.24 -24.24
CA GLU A 5 6.23 -0.95 -22.86
C GLU A 5 6.23 -2.27 -22.09
N GLU A 6 7.33 -2.57 -21.39
CA GLU A 6 7.40 -3.67 -20.45
C GLU A 6 6.40 -3.38 -19.33
N TRP A 7 5.35 -4.19 -19.26
CA TRP A 7 4.37 -4.13 -18.18
C TRP A 7 5.07 -4.42 -16.83
N ASN A 8 5.38 -3.38 -16.05
CA ASN A 8 5.99 -3.50 -14.72
C ASN A 8 4.93 -3.78 -13.63
N PHE A 9 4.11 -4.81 -13.85
CA PHE A 9 3.09 -5.23 -12.90
C PHE A 9 3.69 -6.14 -11.83
N ARG A 10 3.46 -5.80 -10.55
CA ARG A 10 3.91 -6.60 -9.41
C ARG A 10 2.71 -6.98 -8.55
N TYR A 11 2.58 -8.28 -8.26
CA TYR A 11 1.58 -8.81 -7.33
C TYR A 11 2.23 -9.32 -6.05
N ARG A 12 1.63 -8.97 -4.91
CA ARG A 12 2.00 -9.46 -3.59
C ARG A 12 0.74 -9.80 -2.80
N ALA A 13 0.74 -10.98 -2.20
CA ALA A 13 -0.30 -11.43 -1.29
C ALA A 13 0.21 -11.35 0.17
N ALA A 14 -0.72 -11.18 1.10
CA ALA A 14 -0.48 -11.29 2.53
C ALA A 14 -1.50 -12.21 3.19
N ILE A 15 -1.05 -12.93 4.21
CA ILE A 15 -1.91 -13.72 5.09
C ILE A 15 -1.76 -13.21 6.52
N SER A 16 -2.88 -12.79 7.12
CA SER A 16 -2.89 -12.24 8.47
C SER A 16 -2.86 -13.30 9.57
N ARG A 17 -3.20 -14.55 9.24
CA ARG A 17 -3.27 -15.69 10.18
C ARG A 17 -2.43 -16.88 9.71
N PRO A 18 -1.10 -16.72 9.54
CA PRO A 18 -0.25 -17.78 8.97
C PRO A 18 -0.15 -19.03 9.87
N LYS A 19 -0.45 -18.88 11.17
CA LYS A 19 -0.39 -19.99 12.15
C LYS A 19 -1.61 -20.92 12.08
N GLU A 20 -2.69 -20.52 11.40
CA GLU A 20 -3.83 -21.40 11.21
C GLU A 20 -3.41 -22.58 10.31
N PHE A 21 -3.88 -23.79 10.66
CA PHE A 21 -3.40 -25.02 10.02
C PHE A 21 -3.47 -24.98 8.49
N PHE A 22 -4.52 -24.39 7.92
CA PHE A 22 -4.70 -24.29 6.47
C PHE A 22 -3.70 -23.33 5.79
N ASN A 23 -3.07 -22.41 6.53
CA ASN A 23 -2.07 -21.47 6.03
C ASN A 23 -0.62 -21.91 6.30
N ARG A 24 -0.40 -23.10 6.87
CA ARG A 24 0.93 -23.55 7.35
C ARG A 24 2.03 -23.61 6.28
N SER A 25 1.67 -23.62 5.00
CA SER A 25 2.61 -23.59 3.87
C SER A 25 2.96 -22.16 3.40
N TRP A 26 2.38 -21.13 4.04
CA TRP A 26 2.62 -19.74 3.69
C TRP A 26 4.02 -19.29 4.11
N ASN A 27 4.82 -18.87 3.13
CA ASN A 27 6.15 -18.31 3.34
C ASN A 27 6.28 -16.86 2.82
N GLY A 28 5.15 -16.22 2.50
CA GLY A 28 5.11 -14.84 2.01
C GLY A 28 4.90 -13.81 3.12
N HIS A 29 4.48 -12.61 2.72
CA HIS A 29 4.23 -11.51 3.66
C HIS A 29 3.17 -11.90 4.71
N THR A 30 3.51 -11.73 5.98
CA THR A 30 2.64 -12.09 7.10
C THR A 30 2.07 -10.83 7.72
N GLY A 31 0.75 -10.81 7.93
CA GLY A 31 0.04 -9.66 8.49
C GLY A 31 -1.13 -9.25 7.61
N ARG A 32 -1.79 -8.16 8.00
CA ARG A 32 -2.82 -7.53 7.19
C ARG A 32 -2.18 -6.69 6.08
N VAL A 33 -2.93 -6.41 5.01
CA VAL A 33 -2.38 -5.72 3.82
C VAL A 33 -1.82 -4.33 4.14
N GLU A 34 -2.38 -3.60 5.12
CA GLU A 34 -1.88 -2.27 5.48
C GLU A 34 -0.44 -2.30 6.05
N SER A 35 0.05 -3.46 6.48
CA SER A 35 1.44 -3.61 6.92
C SER A 35 2.47 -3.45 5.80
N PHE A 36 2.06 -3.53 4.53
CA PHE A 36 2.93 -3.22 3.39
C PHE A 36 3.37 -1.76 3.32
N PHE A 37 2.64 -0.86 3.96
CA PHE A 37 2.95 0.59 4.00
C PHE A 37 3.69 1.00 5.27
N LYS A 38 3.91 0.07 6.21
CA LYS A 38 4.61 0.36 7.45
C LYS A 38 6.12 0.28 7.20
N PRO A 39 6.88 1.34 7.48
CA PRO A 39 8.34 1.31 7.34
C PRO A 39 8.95 0.24 8.25
N ASP A 40 9.90 -0.53 7.72
CA ASP A 40 10.74 -1.39 8.54
C ASP A 40 11.65 -0.52 9.44
N LYS A 41 11.83 -0.95 10.68
CA LYS A 41 12.60 -0.17 11.67
C LYS A 41 14.10 -0.09 11.36
N LYS A 42 14.63 -1.02 10.56
CA LYS A 42 16.05 -1.10 10.20
C LYS A 42 16.33 -0.38 8.90
N THR A 43 15.52 -0.62 7.86
CA THR A 43 15.74 -0.02 6.53
C THR A 43 15.10 1.37 6.39
N GLY A 44 14.05 1.65 7.17
CA GLY A 44 13.25 2.86 7.04
C GLY A 44 12.33 2.85 5.80
N LEU A 45 12.38 1.78 5.00
CA LEU A 45 11.52 1.58 3.83
C LEU A 45 10.39 0.63 4.18
N SER A 46 9.22 0.88 3.61
CA SER A 46 8.09 -0.04 3.65
C SER A 46 8.26 -1.17 2.63
N PRO A 47 7.63 -2.34 2.84
CA PRO A 47 7.65 -3.42 1.86
C PRO A 47 7.17 -3.03 0.46
N VAL A 48 6.28 -2.04 0.32
CA VAL A 48 5.90 -1.48 -1.00
C VAL A 48 7.05 -0.72 -1.63
N GLU A 49 7.76 0.11 -0.87
CA GLU A 49 8.91 0.88 -1.38
C GLU A 49 10.07 -0.04 -1.78
N GLU A 50 10.35 -1.07 -0.97
CA GLU A 50 11.32 -2.11 -1.35
C GLU A 50 10.87 -2.85 -2.62
N MET A 51 9.57 -3.07 -2.77
CA MET A 51 9.02 -3.71 -3.96
C MET A 51 9.10 -2.82 -5.19
N VAL A 52 8.92 -1.50 -5.12
CA VAL A 52 9.01 -0.62 -6.31
C VAL A 52 10.43 -0.13 -6.57
N GLY A 53 11.31 -0.19 -5.56
CA GLY A 53 12.71 0.23 -5.64
C GLY A 53 12.94 1.72 -5.39
N GLU A 54 11.91 2.45 -4.96
CA GLU A 54 11.96 3.88 -4.67
C GLU A 54 11.00 4.24 -3.53
N LYS A 55 11.16 5.45 -2.99
CA LYS A 55 10.25 5.99 -1.99
C LYS A 55 8.93 6.38 -2.65
N ILE A 56 7.81 6.03 -2.01
CA ILE A 56 6.50 6.50 -2.48
C ILE A 56 6.24 7.92 -1.97
N THR A 57 5.74 8.78 -2.85
CA THR A 57 5.39 10.16 -2.53
C THR A 57 4.08 10.55 -3.22
N PRO A 58 3.40 11.62 -2.78
CA PRO A 58 2.20 12.12 -3.46
C PRO A 58 2.42 12.52 -4.93
N GLU A 59 3.67 12.72 -5.35
CA GLU A 59 4.04 13.12 -6.71
C GLU A 59 4.26 11.93 -7.66
N ASN A 60 4.64 10.75 -7.14
CA ASN A 60 4.95 9.57 -7.95
C ASN A 60 3.97 8.39 -7.74
N THR A 61 3.07 8.46 -6.76
CA THR A 61 2.24 7.32 -6.37
C THR A 61 0.79 7.74 -6.12
N ILE A 62 -0.15 6.91 -6.61
CA ILE A 62 -1.57 6.96 -6.24
C ILE A 62 -1.98 5.63 -5.63
N ILE A 63 -2.70 5.66 -4.52
CA ILE A 63 -3.14 4.48 -3.78
C ILE A 63 -4.66 4.32 -3.94
N TYR A 64 -5.07 3.13 -4.38
CA TYR A 64 -6.47 2.72 -4.42
C TYR A 64 -6.72 1.61 -3.40
N ILE A 65 -7.75 1.78 -2.56
CA ILE A 65 -8.05 0.84 -1.48
C ILE A 65 -9.53 0.43 -1.56
N CYS A 66 -9.79 -0.88 -1.59
CA CYS A 66 -11.14 -1.41 -1.41
C CYS A 66 -11.07 -2.42 -0.26
N GLY A 67 -11.88 -2.26 0.78
CA GLY A 67 -11.64 -2.99 2.02
C GLY A 67 -12.64 -2.75 3.14
N TYR A 68 -12.39 -3.44 4.26
CA TYR A 68 -12.96 -3.05 5.55
C TYR A 68 -12.39 -1.71 6.02
N GLN A 69 -13.20 -0.89 6.71
CA GLN A 69 -12.78 0.42 7.22
C GLN A 69 -11.44 0.37 7.98
N GLY A 70 -11.26 -0.61 8.88
CA GLY A 70 -10.00 -0.71 9.64
C GLY A 70 -8.75 -1.02 8.79
N THR A 71 -8.90 -1.52 7.55
CA THR A 71 -7.76 -1.64 6.60
C THR A 71 -7.49 -0.28 5.97
N ILE A 72 -8.54 0.44 5.56
CA ILE A 72 -8.46 1.77 4.98
C ILE A 72 -7.77 2.73 5.96
N ASP A 73 -8.25 2.78 7.21
CA ASP A 73 -7.68 3.61 8.28
C ASP A 73 -6.20 3.30 8.48
N GLY A 74 -5.82 2.03 8.54
CA GLY A 74 -4.43 1.63 8.75
C GLY A 74 -3.48 2.05 7.61
N VAL A 75 -3.96 2.13 6.37
CA VAL A 75 -3.17 2.67 5.25
C VAL A 75 -3.10 4.19 5.34
N ILE A 76 -4.21 4.87 5.61
CA ILE A 76 -4.26 6.34 5.77
C ILE A 76 -3.33 6.79 6.91
N ASP A 77 -3.37 6.12 8.07
CA ASP A 77 -2.48 6.41 9.20
C ASP A 77 -0.99 6.27 8.85
N SER A 78 -0.66 5.33 7.96
CA SER A 78 0.73 5.09 7.53
C SER A 78 1.22 6.13 6.52
N LEU A 79 0.32 6.65 5.68
CA LEU A 79 0.65 7.54 4.55
C LEU A 79 0.39 9.02 4.83
N GLY A 80 -0.53 9.35 5.73
CA GLY A 80 -0.85 10.73 6.10
C GLY A 80 0.37 11.55 6.54
N PRO A 81 1.25 11.03 7.42
CA PRO A 81 2.49 11.71 7.79
C PRO A 81 3.46 11.94 6.62
N GLN A 82 3.27 11.24 5.49
CA GLN A 82 4.08 11.37 4.28
C GLN A 82 3.46 12.36 3.27
N GLY A 83 2.38 13.06 3.65
CA GLY A 83 1.74 14.11 2.85
C GLY A 83 0.69 13.61 1.86
N PHE A 84 0.33 12.32 1.92
CA PHE A 84 -0.80 11.81 1.15
C PHE A 84 -2.11 12.33 1.74
N VAL A 85 -3.01 12.78 0.86
CA VAL A 85 -4.38 13.18 1.22
C VAL A 85 -5.40 12.34 0.47
N THR A 86 -6.56 12.16 1.08
CA THR A 86 -7.66 11.40 0.49
C THR A 86 -8.40 12.22 -0.58
N GLU A 87 -9.11 11.55 -1.49
CA GLU A 87 -9.98 12.21 -2.49
C GLU A 87 -11.05 13.11 -1.82
N HIS A 88 -11.51 12.74 -0.62
CA HIS A 88 -12.47 13.53 0.16
C HIS A 88 -11.86 14.80 0.76
N GLU A 89 -10.56 14.78 1.06
CA GLU A 89 -9.78 15.88 1.64
C GLU A 89 -8.76 16.45 0.63
N LYS A 90 -9.10 16.38 -0.66
CA LYS A 90 -8.22 16.81 -1.75
C LYS A 90 -7.70 18.24 -1.53
N LYS A 91 -6.48 18.50 -2.00
CA LYS A 91 -5.84 19.83 -1.91
C LYS A 91 -6.66 20.87 -2.68
N PRO A 92 -6.44 22.19 -2.48
CA PRO A 92 -7.17 23.24 -3.20
C PRO A 92 -7.06 23.16 -4.73
N ASP A 93 -5.99 22.58 -5.26
CA ASP A 93 -5.79 22.33 -6.70
C ASP A 93 -6.51 21.06 -7.20
N GLY A 94 -7.22 20.35 -6.32
CA GLY A 94 -7.95 19.12 -6.61
C GLY A 94 -7.11 17.84 -6.53
N SER A 95 -5.81 17.93 -6.28
CA SER A 95 -4.92 16.77 -6.21
C SER A 95 -5.14 15.94 -4.93
N PHE A 96 -5.00 14.62 -5.07
CA PHE A 96 -5.07 13.65 -3.97
C PHE A 96 -4.17 12.45 -4.28
N GLY A 97 -3.79 11.72 -3.24
CA GLY A 97 -2.93 10.53 -3.37
C GLY A 97 -3.60 9.23 -2.93
N ILE A 98 -4.77 9.30 -2.28
CA ILE A 98 -5.50 8.12 -1.79
C ILE A 98 -6.96 8.19 -2.25
N LYS A 99 -7.43 7.13 -2.91
CA LYS A 99 -8.85 6.89 -3.17
C LYS A 99 -9.25 5.58 -2.52
N PHE A 100 -10.42 5.55 -1.87
CA PHE A 100 -10.87 4.35 -1.19
C PHE A 100 -12.37 4.10 -1.34
N GLU A 101 -12.76 2.85 -1.14
CA GLU A 101 -14.14 2.39 -1.05
C GLU A 101 -14.24 1.37 0.10
N SER A 102 -15.11 1.64 1.08
CA SER A 102 -15.39 0.69 2.16
C SER A 102 -16.59 -0.19 1.84
N TYR A 103 -16.50 -1.47 2.16
CA TYR A 103 -17.65 -2.40 2.15
C TYR A 103 -18.14 -2.78 3.57
N GLY A 104 -17.67 -2.06 4.61
CA GLY A 104 -18.08 -2.27 6.00
C GLY A 104 -17.87 -1.05 6.88
#